data_AF-A0A220SES4-F1
#
_entry.id   AF-A0A220SES4-F1
#
_cell.length_a   1.000
_cell.length_b   1.000
_cell.length_c   1.000
_cell.angle_alpha   90.00
_cell.angle_beta   90.00
_cell.angle_gamma   90.00
#
_symmetry.space_group_name_H-M   'P 1'
#
loop_
_entity.id
_entity.type
_entity.pdbx_description
1 polymer ?
#
loop_
_entity_poly.entity_id
_entity_poly.type
_entity_poly.pdbx_seq_one_letter_code
_entity_poly.pdbx_strand_id
1 'polypeptide(L)'
;MCCTSKTTVQKNDTDIVGKTWKLTEINGQPIKLKNPKNNPYFSLNTNDMRYSGNAGCNGIGGTFEIKPDIMRIKFNQGMSTMMACDDLETEQLFTKALLAADNYSLNGNTLTLNKAKMAPLAKFILQK
;
A
#
# COMPACT_ATOMS: atom_id res chain seq x y z
N MET A 1 26.03 -25.65 -25.12
CA MET A 1 24.83 -24.82 -25.41
C MET A 1 23.97 -24.82 -24.15
N CYS A 2 23.80 -23.68 -23.49
CA CYS A 2 22.87 -23.57 -22.36
C CYS A 2 21.98 -22.35 -22.62
N CYS A 3 20.73 -22.61 -22.99
CA CYS A 3 19.72 -21.59 -23.23
C CYS A 3 19.11 -21.14 -21.90
N THR A 4 19.31 -19.86 -21.63
CA THR A 4 18.30 -18.86 -21.25
C THR A 4 17.16 -19.26 -20.31
N SER A 5 17.02 -18.50 -19.22
CA SER A 5 15.74 -17.93 -18.78
C SER A 5 16.02 -16.65 -18.00
N LYS A 6 16.10 -15.52 -18.70
CA LYS A 6 15.99 -14.20 -18.08
C LYS A 6 14.50 -13.95 -17.89
N THR A 7 14.02 -14.02 -16.66
CA THR A 7 12.66 -13.57 -16.32
C THR A 7 12.59 -12.07 -16.55
N THR A 8 12.13 -11.66 -17.72
CA THR A 8 11.77 -10.28 -18.01
C THR A 8 10.55 -9.93 -17.18
N VAL A 9 10.77 -9.36 -15.99
CA VAL A 9 9.75 -8.61 -15.27
C VAL A 9 9.34 -7.47 -16.20
N GLN A 10 8.17 -7.62 -16.84
CA GLN A 10 7.60 -6.61 -17.69
C GLN A 10 7.33 -5.37 -16.84
N LYS A 11 8.18 -4.35 -17.03
CA LYS A 11 8.10 -3.05 -16.39
C LYS A 11 6.92 -2.29 -16.98
N ASN A 12 5.72 -2.63 -16.53
CA ASN A 12 4.51 -1.87 -16.85
C ASN A 12 4.56 -0.55 -16.09
N ASP A 13 4.22 0.57 -16.74
CA ASP A 13 4.18 1.91 -16.12
C ASP A 13 3.16 2.01 -14.97
N THR A 14 2.32 0.99 -14.80
CA THR A 14 1.36 0.76 -13.71
C THR A 14 1.92 -0.04 -12.54
N ASP A 15 3.24 -0.26 -12.50
CA ASP A 15 3.90 -1.12 -11.53
C ASP A 15 3.92 -0.48 -10.14
N ILE A 16 3.06 -0.99 -9.25
CA ILE A 16 3.04 -0.63 -7.84
C ILE A 16 3.74 -1.67 -6.96
N VAL A 17 4.21 -2.78 -7.54
CA VAL A 17 4.86 -3.88 -6.83
C VAL A 17 6.36 -3.67 -6.73
N GLY A 18 7.00 -4.31 -5.76
CA GLY A 18 8.43 -4.11 -5.49
C GLY A 18 8.82 -2.69 -5.03
N LYS A 19 7.82 -1.87 -4.70
CA LYS A 19 7.96 -0.47 -4.29
C LYS A 19 7.39 -0.26 -2.89
N THR A 20 7.89 0.77 -2.21
CA THR A 20 7.39 1.21 -0.90
C THR A 20 6.58 2.48 -1.06
N TRP A 21 5.36 2.47 -0.53
CA TRP A 21 4.39 3.54 -0.64
C TRP A 21 4.13 4.14 0.74
N LYS A 22 4.45 5.42 0.90
CA LYS A 22 4.36 6.15 2.18
C LYS A 22 3.12 7.02 2.21
N LEU A 23 2.34 6.95 3.28
CA LEU A 23 1.06 7.64 3.41
C LEU A 23 1.25 9.16 3.48
N THR A 24 0.44 9.89 2.72
CA THR A 24 0.44 11.36 2.72
C THR A 24 -0.94 11.93 3.07
N GLU A 25 -2.01 11.28 2.60
CA GLU A 25 -3.38 11.71 2.86
C GLU A 25 -4.28 10.50 3.14
N ILE A 26 -5.28 10.70 3.98
CA ILE A 26 -6.30 9.70 4.30
C ILE A 26 -7.68 10.34 4.33
N ASN A 27 -8.67 9.70 3.72
CA ASN A 27 -10.03 10.25 3.52
C ASN A 27 -10.03 11.69 2.96
N GLY A 28 -9.09 12.00 2.06
CA GLY A 28 -8.93 13.31 1.45
C GLY A 28 -8.32 14.40 2.35
N GLN A 29 -7.79 14.04 3.52
CA GLN A 29 -7.13 14.97 4.44
C GLN A 29 -5.64 14.61 4.61
N PRO A 30 -4.72 15.60 4.65
CA PRO A 30 -3.32 15.33 4.98
C PRO A 30 -3.19 14.70 6.36
N ILE A 31 -2.36 13.66 6.47
CA ILE A 31 -2.11 13.04 7.78
C ILE A 31 -1.32 13.99 8.69
N LYS A 32 -1.63 13.96 9.98
CA LYS A 32 -0.87 14.66 11.03
C LYS A 32 -0.32 13.61 11.97
N LEU A 33 1.00 13.49 11.99
CA LEU A 33 1.70 12.55 12.87
C LEU A 33 2.36 13.33 13.99
N LYS A 34 2.18 12.86 15.23
CA LYS A 34 2.94 13.38 16.37
C LYS A 34 4.40 12.96 16.28
N ASN A 35 4.66 11.75 15.79
CA ASN A 35 6.00 11.26 15.52
C ASN A 35 6.22 10.97 14.02
N PRO A 36 6.97 11.82 13.29
CA PRO A 36 7.25 11.60 11.87
C PRO A 36 7.96 10.29 11.53
N LYS A 37 8.64 9.66 12.51
CA LYS A 37 9.26 8.34 12.33
C LYS A 37 8.24 7.21 12.17
N ASN A 38 7.02 7.42 12.67
CA ASN A 38 5.91 6.47 12.61
C ASN A 38 5.03 6.72 11.38
N ASN A 39 5.60 7.22 10.28
CA ASN A 39 4.78 7.47 9.09
C ASN A 39 4.36 6.15 8.45
N PRO A 40 3.04 5.89 8.29
CA PRO A 40 2.58 4.64 7.72
C PRO A 40 3.07 4.39 6.31
N TYR A 41 3.43 3.15 6.01
CA TYR A 41 3.83 2.73 4.68
C TYR A 41 3.48 1.26 4.44
N PHE A 42 3.44 0.86 3.17
CA PHE A 42 3.38 -0.54 2.79
C PHE A 42 4.19 -0.81 1.52
N SER A 43 4.53 -2.07 1.29
CA SER A 43 5.10 -2.58 0.05
C SER A 43 4.37 -3.85 -0.39
N LEU A 44 4.41 -4.13 -1.68
CA LEU A 44 3.78 -5.29 -2.30
C LEU A 44 4.86 -6.21 -2.87
N ASN A 45 4.92 -7.44 -2.38
CA ASN A 45 5.83 -8.47 -2.86
C ASN A 45 5.07 -9.52 -3.68
N THR A 46 5.38 -9.60 -4.97
CA THR A 46 4.76 -10.56 -5.91
C THR A 46 5.36 -11.96 -5.86
N ASN A 47 6.53 -12.15 -5.25
CA ASN A 47 7.11 -13.49 -5.10
C ASN A 47 6.22 -14.35 -4.20
N ASP A 48 5.69 -13.76 -3.14
CA ASP A 48 4.88 -14.45 -2.13
C ASP A 48 3.39 -14.00 -2.14
N MET A 49 3.03 -13.08 -3.04
CA MET A 49 1.71 -12.41 -3.09
C MET A 49 1.29 -11.82 -1.74
N ARG A 50 2.24 -11.16 -1.07
CA ARG A 50 2.09 -10.58 0.27
C ARG A 50 2.42 -9.10 0.31
N TYR A 51 1.66 -8.38 1.12
CA TYR A 51 2.00 -7.02 1.50
C TYR A 51 2.57 -7.00 2.92
N SER A 52 3.50 -6.09 3.14
CA SER A 52 4.07 -5.81 4.46
C SER A 52 4.26 -4.31 4.63
N GLY A 53 4.29 -3.84 5.87
CA GLY A 53 4.37 -2.42 6.13
C GLY A 53 4.30 -2.09 7.61
N ASN A 54 4.20 -0.80 7.88
CA ASN A 54 3.95 -0.26 9.20
C ASN A 54 2.75 0.70 9.10
N ALA A 55 1.80 0.55 10.00
CA ALA A 55 0.60 1.38 10.09
C ALA A 55 0.76 2.59 11.04
N GLY A 56 1.95 2.79 11.60
CA GLY A 56 2.24 3.84 12.57
C GLY A 56 3.33 3.37 13.52
N CYS A 57 2.90 2.87 14.67
CA CYS A 57 3.75 2.06 15.55
C CYS A 57 3.61 0.56 15.29
N ASN A 58 2.51 0.12 14.68
CA ASN A 58 2.23 -1.28 14.48
C ASN A 58 2.62 -1.80 13.10
N GLY A 59 3.34 -2.91 13.08
CA GLY A 59 3.58 -3.65 11.85
C GLY A 59 2.27 -4.20 11.30
N ILE A 60 2.09 -4.16 9.99
CA ILE A 60 0.97 -4.77 9.28
C ILE A 60 1.46 -5.64 8.14
N GLY A 61 0.72 -6.71 7.85
CA GLY A 61 0.97 -7.52 6.67
C GLY A 61 -0.15 -8.50 6.41
N GLY A 62 -0.19 -9.02 5.19
CA GLY A 62 -1.25 -9.93 4.74
C GLY A 62 -1.04 -10.34 3.29
N THR A 63 -2.06 -10.95 2.70
CA THR A 63 -2.04 -11.27 1.26
C THR A 63 -2.75 -10.19 0.48
N PHE A 64 -2.43 -10.08 -0.81
CA PHE A 64 -3.14 -9.19 -1.72
C PHE A 64 -3.40 -9.87 -3.06
N GLU A 65 -4.43 -9.39 -3.74
CA GLU A 65 -4.75 -9.75 -5.12
C GLU A 65 -4.65 -8.48 -5.96
N ILE A 66 -4.01 -8.55 -7.13
CA ILE A 66 -3.87 -7.42 -8.04
C ILE A 66 -4.25 -7.83 -9.47
N LYS A 67 -4.97 -6.96 -10.16
CA LYS A 67 -5.27 -7.07 -11.60
C LYS A 67 -4.88 -5.75 -12.28
N PRO A 68 -3.61 -5.62 -12.72
CA PRO A 68 -3.08 -4.37 -13.28
C PRO A 68 -3.86 -3.88 -14.50
N ASP A 69 -4.32 -4.79 -15.37
CA ASP A 69 -5.03 -4.48 -16.62
C ASP A 69 -6.31 -3.65 -16.41
N ILE A 70 -6.93 -3.80 -15.24
CA ILE A 70 -8.16 -3.10 -14.85
C ILE A 70 -7.99 -2.27 -13.58
N MET A 71 -6.75 -2.04 -13.15
CA MET A 71 -6.37 -1.26 -11.95
C MET A 71 -7.10 -1.68 -10.66
N ARG A 72 -7.32 -2.98 -10.48
CA ARG A 72 -7.94 -3.54 -9.26
C ARG A 72 -6.88 -4.04 -8.30
N ILE A 73 -7.11 -3.80 -7.02
CA ILE A 73 -6.33 -4.37 -5.94
C ILE A 73 -7.26 -4.70 -4.78
N LYS A 74 -6.99 -5.80 -4.09
CA LYS A 74 -7.71 -6.19 -2.88
C LYS A 74 -6.70 -6.64 -1.84
N PHE A 75 -6.80 -6.08 -0.64
CA PHE A 75 -6.00 -6.47 0.50
C PHE A 75 -6.80 -7.40 1.40
N ASN A 76 -6.18 -8.50 1.81
CA ASN A 76 -6.76 -9.42 2.78
C ASN A 76 -6.02 -9.24 4.12
N GLN A 77 -6.80 -9.10 5.19
CA GLN A 77 -6.26 -8.92 6.54
C GLN A 77 -5.32 -10.07 6.90
N GLY A 78 -4.16 -9.74 7.43
CA GLY A 78 -3.21 -10.72 7.96
C GLY A 78 -2.75 -10.33 9.36
N MET A 79 -1.45 -10.50 9.61
CA MET A 79 -0.86 -10.25 10.92
C MET A 79 -0.67 -8.76 11.17
N SER A 80 -1.01 -8.32 12.38
CA SER A 80 -0.68 -7.00 12.90
C SER A 80 -0.15 -7.12 14.32
N THR A 81 0.78 -6.26 14.71
CA THR A 81 1.20 -6.13 16.10
C THR A 81 0.22 -5.25 16.88
N MET A 82 0.23 -5.36 18.22
CA MET A 82 -0.57 -4.51 19.11
C MET A 82 0.35 -3.77 20.09
N MET A 83 0.89 -2.63 19.64
CA MET A 83 1.63 -1.65 20.42
C MET A 83 0.79 -0.39 20.54
N ALA A 84 0.69 0.17 21.74
CA ALA A 84 0.02 1.45 21.95
C ALA A 84 0.98 2.60 21.62
N CYS A 85 0.56 3.52 20.76
CA CYS A 85 1.28 4.75 20.46
C CYS A 85 0.33 5.95 20.36
N ASP A 86 0.89 7.17 20.24
CA ASP A 86 0.09 8.40 20.27
C ASP A 86 -0.72 8.67 18.98
N ASP A 87 -0.44 7.92 17.91
CA ASP A 87 -0.98 8.11 16.54
C ASP A 87 -1.96 6.97 16.12
N LEU A 88 -2.62 6.32 17.10
CA LEU A 88 -3.54 5.19 16.86
C LEU A 88 -4.69 5.51 15.90
N GLU A 89 -5.17 6.74 15.87
CA GLU A 89 -6.24 7.14 14.94
C GLU A 89 -5.79 7.01 13.48
N THR A 90 -4.60 7.52 13.16
CA THR A 90 -4.04 7.41 11.80
C THR A 90 -3.81 5.95 11.42
N GLU A 91 -3.36 5.13 12.38
CA GLU A 91 -3.18 3.69 12.19
C GLU A 91 -4.49 2.99 11.82
N GLN A 92 -5.54 3.18 12.62
CA GLN A 92 -6.84 2.56 12.39
C GLN A 92 -7.45 2.99 11.05
N LEU A 93 -7.34 4.28 10.72
CA LEU A 93 -7.80 4.79 9.44
C LEU A 93 -7.02 4.16 8.29
N PHE A 94 -5.69 4.05 8.41
CA PHE A 94 -4.84 3.49 7.35
C PHE A 94 -5.12 2.01 7.11
N THR A 95 -5.20 1.19 8.16
CA THR A 95 -5.56 -0.22 8.03
C THR A 95 -6.95 -0.39 7.42
N LYS A 96 -7.92 0.42 7.86
CA LYS A 96 -9.27 0.40 7.29
C LYS A 96 -9.29 0.80 5.81
N ALA A 97 -8.52 1.81 5.42
CA ALA A 97 -8.41 2.26 4.04
C ALA A 97 -7.79 1.18 3.14
N LEU A 98 -6.73 0.50 3.59
CA LEU A 98 -6.13 -0.61 2.86
C LEU A 98 -7.13 -1.75 2.63
N LEU A 99 -7.80 -2.21 3.70
CA LEU A 99 -8.73 -3.34 3.61
C LEU A 99 -10.03 -3.00 2.85
N ALA A 100 -10.41 -1.72 2.80
CA ALA A 100 -11.59 -1.28 2.07
C ALA A 100 -11.33 -1.01 0.58
N ALA A 101 -10.07 -0.88 0.16
CA ALA A 101 -9.71 -0.58 -1.22
C ALA A 101 -10.06 -1.75 -2.16
N ASP A 102 -10.68 -1.42 -3.29
CA ASP A 102 -10.95 -2.37 -4.39
C ASP A 102 -10.28 -1.96 -5.71
N ASN A 103 -9.77 -0.73 -5.77
CA ASN A 103 -9.06 -0.19 -6.93
C ASN A 103 -7.95 0.76 -6.51
N TYR A 104 -7.03 0.97 -7.45
CA TYR A 104 -5.97 1.94 -7.30
C TYR A 104 -5.83 2.81 -8.55
N SER A 105 -5.14 3.94 -8.40
CA SER A 105 -4.67 4.74 -9.52
C SER A 105 -3.24 5.17 -9.26
N LEU A 106 -2.42 5.18 -10.31
CA LEU A 106 -1.02 5.56 -10.24
C LEU A 106 -0.81 6.78 -11.14
N ASN A 107 -0.27 7.86 -10.59
CA ASN A 107 0.10 9.07 -11.31
C ASN A 107 1.56 9.44 -10.97
N GLY A 108 2.50 8.99 -11.80
CA GLY A 108 3.93 9.12 -11.57
C GLY A 108 4.35 8.47 -10.24
N ASN A 109 4.76 9.30 -9.28
CA ASN A 109 5.17 8.87 -7.95
C ASN A 109 4.02 8.82 -6.93
N THR A 110 2.78 9.09 -7.34
CA THR A 110 1.62 9.13 -6.44
C THR A 110 0.72 7.93 -6.68
N LEU A 111 0.52 7.12 -5.64
CA LEU A 111 -0.45 6.02 -5.62
C LEU A 111 -1.68 6.45 -4.83
N THR A 112 -2.85 6.19 -5.36
CA THR A 112 -4.12 6.44 -4.66
C THR A 112 -4.92 5.14 -4.58
N LEU A 113 -5.41 4.82 -3.38
CA LEU A 113 -6.33 3.71 -3.15
C LEU A 113 -7.76 4.24 -3.03
N ASN A 114 -8.70 3.59 -3.72
CA ASN A 114 -10.10 3.99 -3.71
C ASN A 114 -11.01 2.76 -3.54
N LYS A 115 -12.29 3.04 -3.32
CA LYS A 115 -13.35 2.03 -3.29
C LYS A 115 -14.44 2.44 -4.27
N ALA A 116 -14.68 1.61 -5.27
CA ALA A 116 -15.62 1.90 -6.36
C ALA A 116 -15.37 3.28 -7.01
N LYS A 117 -16.44 4.04 -7.30
CA LYS A 117 -16.37 5.39 -7.88
C LYS A 117 -16.33 6.51 -6.82
N MET A 118 -15.96 6.18 -5.58
CA MET A 118 -15.94 7.14 -4.47
C MET A 118 -14.64 7.94 -4.42
N ALA A 119 -14.62 8.94 -3.54
CA ALA A 119 -13.42 9.69 -3.17
C ALA A 119 -12.28 8.76 -2.73
N PRO A 120 -11.01 9.20 -2.88
CA PRO A 120 -9.86 8.42 -2.49
C PRO A 120 -9.83 8.13 -0.99
N LEU A 121 -9.63 6.86 -0.65
CA LEU A 121 -9.50 6.40 0.73
C LEU A 121 -8.15 6.80 1.31
N ALA A 122 -7.09 6.63 0.53
CA ALA A 122 -5.74 6.97 0.95
C ALA A 122 -4.86 7.32 -0.26
N LYS A 123 -3.92 8.24 -0.04
CA LYS A 123 -2.94 8.67 -1.03
C LYS A 123 -1.54 8.48 -0.47
N PHE A 124 -0.66 8.04 -1.35
CA PHE A 124 0.69 7.64 -1.04
C PHE A 124 1.66 8.27 -2.02
N ILE A 125 2.89 8.47 -1.55
CA ILE A 125 4.02 8.84 -2.39
C ILE A 125 5.03 7.69 -2.42
N LEU A 126 5.64 7.46 -3.58
CA LEU A 126 6.73 6.52 -3.74
C LEU A 126 7.90 6.93 -2.86
N GLN A 127 8.27 6.06 -1.94
CA GLN A 127 9.47 6.21 -1.13
C GLN A 127 10.68 5.78 -1.98
N LYS A 128 11.57 6.74 -2.27
CA LYS A 128 12.83 6.53 -2.98
C LYS A 128 13.89 5.89 -2.08
#